data_AF-W2EKR9-F1
#
_entry.id   AF-W2EKR9-F1
#
_cell.length_a   1.000
_cell.length_b   1.000
_cell.length_c   1.000
_cell.angle_alpha   90.00
_cell.angle_beta   90.00
_cell.angle_gamma   90.00
#
_symmetry.space_group_name_H-M   'P 1'
#
loop_
_entity.id
_entity.type
_entity.pdbx_description
1 polymer ?
#
loop_
_entity_poly.entity_id
_entity_poly.type
_entity_poly.pdbx_seq_one_letter_code
_entity_poly.pdbx_strand_id
1 'polypeptide(L)'
;MRKLGSKLGTTVAATTLVSGVLFTGASASQADALGCNGNVCMYLSTPRNGTVYVDAYPQHGSFYGNFDLVGPNGLYRHGATQTWTNGAFQPKQEWTGIPAVVGKYCVSGWVNGTRIGYPCENIQ
;
A
#
# COMPACT_ATOMS: atom_id res chain seq x y z
N MET A 1 33.70 -51.50 -24.02
CA MET A 1 33.12 -52.07 -25.26
C MET A 1 31.61 -51.80 -25.26
N ARG A 2 31.10 -51.09 -26.28
CA ARG A 2 29.69 -51.04 -26.78
C ARG A 2 28.61 -50.56 -25.77
N LYS A 3 27.64 -49.71 -26.10
CA LYS A 3 26.82 -49.65 -27.32
C LYS A 3 26.04 -48.32 -27.39
N LEU A 4 25.92 -47.76 -28.60
CA LEU A 4 24.96 -46.73 -29.00
C LEU A 4 23.50 -47.20 -28.80
N GLY A 5 22.59 -46.24 -28.59
CA GLY A 5 21.14 -46.45 -28.68
C GLY A 5 20.37 -45.15 -28.86
N SER A 6 20.17 -44.75 -30.12
CA SER A 6 19.36 -43.62 -30.59
C SER A 6 17.85 -43.78 -30.34
N LYS A 7 17.10 -42.66 -30.27
CA LYS A 7 15.70 -42.46 -30.75
C LYS A 7 15.39 -40.95 -30.69
N LEU A 8 15.16 -40.26 -31.83
CA LEU A 8 13.84 -39.99 -32.44
C LEU A 8 12.87 -39.47 -31.36
N GLY A 9 12.49 -38.19 -31.28
CA GLY A 9 12.05 -37.26 -32.31
C GLY A 9 10.71 -36.69 -31.83
N THR A 10 10.44 -35.39 -32.09
CA THR A 10 9.12 -34.77 -32.31
C THR A 10 9.31 -33.25 -32.22
N THR A 11 9.36 -32.61 -33.37
CA THR A 11 9.34 -31.16 -33.51
C THR A 11 7.91 -30.68 -33.32
N VAL A 12 7.64 -29.94 -32.25
CA VAL A 12 6.36 -29.25 -32.08
C VAL A 12 6.56 -27.82 -32.58
N ALA A 13 5.99 -27.50 -33.74
CA ALA A 13 5.92 -26.13 -34.23
C ALA A 13 4.87 -25.37 -33.40
N ALA A 14 5.33 -24.51 -32.50
CA ALA A 14 4.47 -23.61 -31.75
C ALA A 14 4.28 -22.31 -32.55
N THR A 15 3.09 -22.13 -33.10
CA THR A 15 2.66 -20.90 -33.75
C THR A 15 2.37 -19.85 -32.67
N THR A 16 3.38 -19.07 -32.28
CA THR A 16 3.16 -17.92 -31.38
C THR A 16 2.59 -16.75 -32.17
N LEU A 17 1.29 -16.53 -31.99
CA LEU A 17 0.59 -15.31 -32.39
C LEU A 17 1.22 -14.12 -31.65
N VAL A 18 1.87 -13.22 -32.38
CA VAL A 18 2.33 -11.93 -31.85
C VAL A 18 1.12 -10.99 -31.84
N SER A 19 0.32 -11.08 -30.77
CA SER A 19 -0.67 -10.05 -30.46
C SER A 19 0.05 -8.85 -29.87
N GLY A 20 0.45 -7.92 -30.74
CA GLY A 20 0.89 -6.58 -30.36
C GLY A 20 -0.28 -5.82 -29.75
N VAL A 21 -0.44 -5.91 -28.43
CA VAL A 21 -1.35 -5.04 -27.67
C VAL A 21 -0.63 -3.72 -27.48
N LEU A 22 -1.07 -2.71 -28.23
CA LEU A 22 -0.77 -1.31 -27.95
C LEU A 22 -1.39 -0.99 -26.58
N PHE A 23 -0.56 -0.98 -25.53
CA PHE A 23 -0.92 -0.36 -24.26
C PHE A 23 -0.99 1.15 -24.50
N THR A 24 -2.16 1.63 -24.91
CA THR A 24 -2.54 3.02 -24.70
C THR A 24 -2.54 3.21 -23.19
N GLY A 25 -1.48 3.86 -22.67
CA GLY A 25 -1.36 4.22 -21.27
C GLY A 25 -2.50 5.15 -20.88
N ALA A 26 -3.62 4.57 -20.46
CA ALA A 26 -4.60 5.27 -19.68
C ALA A 26 -3.93 5.52 -18.32
N SER A 27 -3.47 6.75 -18.10
CA SER A 27 -3.16 7.23 -16.76
C SER A 27 -4.47 7.20 -15.98
N ALA A 28 -4.79 6.05 -15.38
CA ALA A 28 -5.86 5.98 -14.39
C ALA A 28 -5.44 6.95 -13.29
N SER A 29 -6.09 8.11 -13.23
CA SER A 29 -5.97 9.00 -12.09
C SER A 29 -6.45 8.18 -10.90
N GLN A 30 -5.51 7.76 -10.07
CA GLN A 30 -5.84 7.09 -8.83
C GLN A 30 -6.74 8.02 -8.03
N ALA A 31 -7.82 7.49 -7.46
CA ALA A 31 -8.64 8.28 -6.55
C ALA A 31 -7.99 8.23 -5.17
N ASP A 32 -8.31 9.22 -4.34
CA ASP A 32 -8.00 9.16 -2.92
C ASP A 32 -8.61 7.89 -2.32
N ALA A 33 -7.88 7.27 -1.40
CA ALA A 33 -8.28 6.01 -0.79
C ALA A 33 -8.48 6.19 0.72
N LEU A 34 -9.56 5.63 1.25
CA LEU A 34 -9.89 5.65 2.67
C LEU A 34 -10.19 4.25 3.14
N GLY A 35 -9.46 3.82 4.17
CA GLY A 35 -9.53 2.47 4.71
C GLY A 35 -9.57 2.48 6.23
N CYS A 36 -10.41 1.63 6.81
CA CYS A 36 -10.48 1.47 8.26
C CYS A 36 -10.35 0.01 8.66
N ASN A 37 -9.64 -0.24 9.75
CA ASN A 37 -9.50 -1.56 10.35
C ASN A 37 -9.32 -1.42 11.86
N GLY A 38 -10.16 -2.12 12.64
CA GLY A 38 -10.16 -2.01 14.10
C GLY A 38 -10.57 -0.61 14.53
N ASN A 39 -9.77 0.04 15.37
CA ASN A 39 -10.00 1.40 15.82
C ASN A 39 -9.22 2.46 15.01
N VAL A 40 -8.73 2.12 13.83
CA VAL A 40 -7.84 2.99 13.06
C VAL A 40 -8.37 3.14 11.65
N CYS A 41 -8.52 4.38 11.21
CA CYS A 41 -8.72 4.72 9.82
C CYS A 41 -7.47 5.40 9.26
N MET A 42 -7.27 5.22 7.97
CA MET A 42 -6.28 5.94 7.20
C MET A 42 -6.90 6.57 5.96
N TYR A 43 -6.32 7.68 5.53
CA TYR A 43 -6.56 8.28 4.23
C TYR A 43 -5.22 8.35 3.49
N LEU A 44 -5.21 7.95 2.23
CA LEU A 44 -4.07 8.04 1.31
C LEU A 44 -4.49 8.91 0.13
N SER A 45 -3.76 10.00 -0.09
CA SER A 45 -4.06 10.91 -1.19
C SER A 45 -3.67 10.31 -2.54
N THR A 46 -4.34 10.77 -3.59
CA THR A 46 -3.89 10.62 -4.97
C THR A 46 -2.46 11.18 -5.12
N PRO A 47 -1.55 10.49 -5.83
CA PRO A 47 -0.23 11.03 -6.14
C PRO A 47 -0.27 12.39 -6.84
N ARG A 48 0.43 13.38 -6.29
CA ARG A 48 0.61 14.71 -6.87
C ARG A 48 2.07 15.14 -6.76
N ASN A 49 2.65 15.58 -7.88
CA ASN A 49 4.05 16.01 -7.96
C ASN A 49 5.05 14.97 -7.39
N GLY A 50 4.80 13.69 -7.64
CA GLY A 50 5.65 12.58 -7.15
C GLY A 50 5.52 12.28 -5.65
N THR A 51 4.53 12.87 -4.97
CA THR A 51 4.29 12.68 -3.54
C THR A 51 2.85 12.34 -3.23
N VAL A 52 2.62 11.71 -2.08
CA VAL A 52 1.33 11.55 -1.42
C VAL A 52 1.41 12.13 -0.02
N TYR A 53 0.25 12.36 0.58
CA TYR A 53 0.13 12.49 2.03
C TYR A 53 -0.75 11.37 2.58
N VAL A 54 -0.48 11.01 3.82
CA VAL A 54 -1.20 9.96 4.56
C VAL A 54 -1.69 10.55 5.87
N ASP A 55 -2.97 10.36 6.15
CA ASP A 55 -3.56 10.72 7.44
C ASP A 55 -3.97 9.46 8.19
N ALA A 56 -3.89 9.51 9.51
CA ALA A 56 -4.36 8.47 10.41
C ALA A 56 -5.16 9.06 11.57
N TYR A 57 -6.27 8.40 11.93
CA TYR A 57 -7.17 8.87 12.98
C TYR A 57 -7.98 7.73 13.61
N PRO A 58 -8.45 7.89 14.86
CA PRO A 58 -9.28 6.89 15.52
C PRO A 58 -10.65 6.75 14.84
N GLN A 59 -11.10 5.51 14.63
CA GLN A 59 -12.44 5.23 14.08
C GLN A 59 -13.54 5.30 15.15
N HIS A 60 -13.23 4.88 16.37
CA HIS A 60 -14.17 4.66 17.48
C HIS A 60 -13.58 5.16 18.81
N GLY A 61 -14.22 6.19 19.38
CA GLY A 61 -13.78 6.75 20.66
C GLY A 61 -12.40 7.41 20.60
N SER A 62 -11.82 7.65 21.77
CA SER A 62 -10.52 8.28 21.93
C SER A 62 -9.54 7.32 22.57
N PHE A 63 -8.25 7.45 22.26
CA PHE A 63 -7.20 6.66 22.90
C PHE A 63 -5.93 7.47 23.09
N TYR A 64 -5.12 7.10 24.09
CA TYR A 64 -3.77 7.65 24.27
C TYR A 64 -2.76 6.67 23.67
N GLY A 65 -1.95 7.12 22.72
CA GLY A 65 -1.05 6.26 21.97
C GLY A 65 -0.46 6.95 20.75
N ASN A 66 0.05 6.17 19.80
CA ASN A 66 0.66 6.68 18.57
C ASN A 66 0.13 5.96 17.33
N PHE A 67 0.41 6.54 16.17
CA PHE A 67 0.28 5.87 14.89
C PHE A 67 1.66 5.66 14.25
N ASP A 68 1.81 4.60 13.47
CA ASP A 68 3.00 4.35 12.65
C ASP A 68 2.60 4.12 11.19
N LEU A 69 3.31 4.75 10.26
CA LEU A 69 3.17 4.53 8.83
C LEU A 69 4.28 3.60 8.34
N VAL A 70 3.88 2.58 7.59
CA VAL A 70 4.79 1.74 6.78
C VAL A 70 4.39 1.81 5.32
N GLY A 71 5.37 1.73 4.42
CA GLY A 71 5.11 1.73 2.98
C GLY A 71 6.20 1.06 2.17
N PRO A 72 6.15 1.22 0.83
CA PRO A 72 7.11 0.62 -0.09
C PRO A 72 8.56 1.05 0.20
N ASN A 73 9.52 0.26 -0.27
CA ASN A 73 10.96 0.54 -0.16
C ASN A 73 11.47 0.77 1.28
N GLY A 74 10.85 0.12 2.27
CA GLY A 74 11.23 0.26 3.68
C GLY A 74 10.84 1.60 4.30
N LEU A 75 9.90 2.33 3.70
CA LEU A 75 9.33 3.53 4.30
C LEU A 75 8.76 3.20 5.69
N TYR A 76 9.24 3.92 6.70
CA TYR A 76 8.71 3.90 8.06
C TYR A 76 8.68 5.32 8.62
N ARG A 77 7.56 5.72 9.23
CA ARG A 77 7.42 6.97 9.98
C ARG A 77 6.67 6.72 11.28
N HIS A 78 7.29 7.08 12.39
CA HIS A 78 6.63 7.10 13.69
C HIS A 78 5.85 8.41 13.87
N GLY A 79 4.62 8.33 14.34
CA GLY A 79 3.77 9.46 14.70
C GLY A 79 3.96 9.89 16.15
N ALA A 80 3.30 10.99 16.55
CA ALA A 80 3.35 11.46 17.92
C ALA A 80 2.59 10.52 18.87
N THR A 81 3.08 10.39 20.10
CA THR A 81 2.33 9.76 21.20
C THR A 81 1.50 10.82 21.91
N GLN A 82 0.19 10.77 21.78
CA GLN A 82 -0.74 11.73 22.39
C GLN A 82 -2.15 11.14 22.52
N THR A 83 -3.07 11.92 23.06
CA THR A 83 -4.49 11.58 23.04
C THR A 83 -5.06 11.88 21.66
N TRP A 84 -5.52 10.84 20.99
CA TRP A 84 -6.24 10.90 19.73
C TRP A 84 -7.72 10.80 20.01
N THR A 85 -8.48 11.80 19.57
CA THR A 85 -9.92 11.93 19.77
C THR A 85 -10.65 11.72 18.45
N ASN A 86 -11.83 11.10 18.49
CA ASN A 86 -12.68 10.97 17.30
C ASN A 86 -13.64 12.16 17.19
N GLY A 87 -13.81 12.72 15.99
CA GLY A 87 -14.74 13.83 15.68
C GLY A 87 -14.28 14.72 14.53
N ALA A 88 -15.19 15.59 14.05
CA ALA A 88 -15.01 16.39 12.83
C ALA A 88 -13.83 17.40 12.84
N PHE A 89 -13.31 17.77 14.01
CA PHE A 89 -12.23 18.75 14.17
C PHE A 89 -11.07 18.21 15.03
N GLN A 90 -10.91 16.90 15.09
CA GLN A 90 -9.98 16.28 16.01
C GLN A 90 -8.58 16.09 15.39
N PRO A 91 -7.53 16.00 16.22
CA PRO A 91 -6.18 15.71 15.76
C PRO A 91 -6.14 14.41 14.97
N LYS A 92 -5.52 14.49 13.79
CA LYS A 92 -5.12 13.36 12.96
C LYS A 92 -3.59 13.36 12.86
N GLN A 93 -3.00 12.18 12.76
CA GLN A 93 -1.58 12.08 12.45
C GLN A 93 -1.43 12.25 10.95
N GLU A 94 -0.76 13.31 10.54
CA GLU A 94 -0.50 13.60 9.13
C GLU A 94 0.97 13.29 8.81
N TRP A 95 1.21 12.70 7.65
CA TRP A 95 2.53 12.59 7.05
C TRP A 95 2.47 13.13 5.63
N THR A 96 3.19 14.21 5.37
CA THR A 96 3.24 14.88 4.06
C THR A 96 4.56 14.60 3.36
N GLY A 97 4.61 14.83 2.03
CA GLY A 97 5.82 14.66 1.24
C GLY A 97 6.31 13.22 1.16
N ILE A 98 5.40 12.25 1.32
CA ILE A 98 5.73 10.83 1.20
C ILE A 98 5.94 10.52 -0.28
N PRO A 99 7.06 9.89 -0.70
CA PRO A 99 7.25 9.52 -2.10
C PRO A 99 6.10 8.66 -2.61
N ALA A 100 5.52 9.04 -3.75
CA ALA A 100 4.47 8.27 -4.40
C ALA A 100 5.10 7.09 -5.15
N VAL A 101 5.15 5.95 -4.49
CA VAL A 101 5.71 4.70 -5.01
C VAL A 101 4.58 3.70 -5.13
N VAL A 102 4.47 3.05 -6.30
CA VAL A 102 3.50 1.97 -6.51
C VAL A 102 3.70 0.89 -5.44
N GLY A 103 2.63 0.56 -4.73
CA GLY A 103 2.66 -0.40 -3.63
C GLY A 103 1.70 -0.05 -2.49
N LYS A 104 1.86 -0.77 -1.39
CA LYS A 104 0.97 -0.73 -0.23
C LYS A 104 1.50 0.20 0.85
N TYR A 105 0.65 1.09 1.34
CA TYR A 105 0.87 1.94 2.50
C TYR A 105 -0.07 1.47 3.60
N CYS A 106 0.45 1.27 4.82
CA CYS A 106 -0.37 0.85 5.96
C CYS A 106 -0.09 1.74 7.16
N VAL A 107 -1.14 1.93 7.97
CA VAL A 107 -1.04 2.65 9.23
C VAL A 107 -1.32 1.66 10.36
N SER A 108 -0.48 1.65 11.40
CA SER A 108 -0.79 0.98 12.67
C SER A 108 -1.19 2.01 13.71
N GLY A 109 -2.19 1.73 14.54
CA GLY A 109 -2.42 2.46 15.79
C GLY A 109 -2.01 1.61 16.99
N TRP A 110 -1.40 2.22 18.01
CA TRP A 110 -0.86 1.52 19.17
C TRP A 110 -1.30 2.14 20.49
N VAL A 111 -1.63 1.30 21.46
CA VAL A 111 -1.91 1.67 22.86
C VAL A 111 -1.12 0.75 23.75
N ASN A 112 -0.19 1.30 24.55
CA ASN A 112 0.66 0.52 25.47
C ASN A 112 1.32 -0.71 24.81
N GLY A 113 1.83 -0.54 23.58
CA GLY A 113 2.47 -1.62 22.82
C GLY A 113 1.51 -2.62 22.16
N THR A 114 0.20 -2.48 22.34
CA THR A 114 -0.82 -3.29 21.66
C THR A 114 -1.32 -2.58 20.41
N ARG A 115 -1.33 -3.26 19.27
CA ARG A 115 -1.89 -2.72 18.02
C ARG A 115 -3.41 -2.76 18.05
N ILE A 116 -4.05 -1.63 17.82
CA ILE A 116 -5.53 -1.47 17.86
C ILE A 116 -6.19 -1.34 16.49
N GLY A 117 -5.40 -1.33 15.41
CA GLY A 117 -5.87 -1.32 14.03
C GLY A 117 -4.73 -1.29 13.03
N TYR A 118 -4.99 -1.76 11.80
CA TYR A 118 -3.99 -1.83 10.73
C TYR A 118 -4.60 -1.69 9.32
N PRO A 119 -5.22 -0.54 8.97
CA PRO A 119 -5.68 -0.34 7.60
C PRO A 119 -4.50 -0.22 6.62
N CYS A 120 -4.75 -0.59 5.37
CA CYS A 120 -3.79 -0.49 4.28
C CYS A 120 -4.47 -0.04 2.99
N GLU A 121 -3.87 0.92 2.29
CA GLU A 121 -4.29 1.38 0.96
C GLU A 121 -3.14 1.23 -0.04
N ASN A 122 -3.45 1.26 -1.34
CA ASN A 122 -2.46 1.01 -2.38
C ASN A 122 -2.41 2.13 -3.43
N ILE A 123 -1.20 2.39 -3.88
CA ILE A 123 -0.93 3.06 -5.15
C ILE A 123 -0.74 1.97 -6.20
N GLN A 124 -1.65 1.90 -7.17
CA GLN A 124 -1.61 1.07 -8.39
C GLN A 124 -0.99 1.81 -9.59
#